data_AF-A0A834SM09-F1
#
_entry.id   AF-A0A834SM09-F1
#
_cell.length_a   1.000
_cell.length_b   1.000
_cell.length_c   1.000
_cell.angle_alpha   90.00
_cell.angle_beta   90.00
_cell.angle_gamma   90.00
#
_symmetry.space_group_name_H-M   'P 1'
#
loop_
_entity.id
_entity.type
_entity.pdbx_description
1 polymer ?
#
loop_
_entity_poly.entity_id
_entity_poly.type
_entity_poly.pdbx_seq_one_letter_code
_entity_poly.pdbx_strand_id
1 'polypeptide(L)'
;MVIQKVVGLFSGGLNAASTLSVIAVVIYGANLTIKGSMSAGDLTSFILYSLTVGSAVSGLSSLYTVTMKAAGASRRVFQLLDRVSSMPNDQDGEVELDDVWFAYPSRPSHMILKGITLKLQPGSKVALVGPSGGGKFPDNYKTFVGERGVRLSGGQKQRIAIARALLMDPKILLLDEATSALDAESEYLVQDAMDSLMKGRTVLVIAHRLSTVKSANIVAVISDGQIVESGTHDELLSKDGVYTALVRRQLQTAKTEI
;
A
#
# COMPACT_ATOMS: atom_id res chain seq x y z
N MET A 1 -21.89 -12.27 20.45
CA MET A 1 -22.88 -13.27 20.93
C MET A 1 -23.99 -12.65 21.79
N VAL A 2 -23.68 -11.79 22.77
CA VAL A 2 -24.68 -11.14 23.65
C VAL A 2 -25.65 -10.23 22.88
N ILE A 3 -25.14 -9.38 21.98
CA ILE A 3 -25.96 -8.45 21.19
C ILE A 3 -26.97 -9.19 20.30
N GLN A 4 -26.58 -10.30 19.68
CA GLN A 4 -27.50 -11.09 18.84
C GLN A 4 -28.60 -11.78 19.65
N LYS A 5 -28.32 -12.23 20.88
CA LYS A 5 -29.34 -12.77 21.78
C LYS A 5 -30.33 -11.69 22.24
N VAL A 6 -29.85 -10.49 22.55
CA VAL A 6 -30.70 -9.35 22.95
C VAL A 6 -31.60 -8.90 21.80
N VAL A 7 -31.06 -8.80 20.58
CA VAL A 7 -31.84 -8.48 19.37
C VAL A 7 -32.86 -9.58 19.07
N GLY A 8 -32.48 -10.86 19.24
CA GLY A 8 -33.40 -11.99 19.07
C GLY A 8 -34.56 -11.99 20.05
N LEU A 9 -34.29 -11.74 21.34
CA LEU A 9 -35.32 -11.67 22.38
C LEU A 9 -36.28 -10.48 22.16
N PHE A 10 -35.74 -9.32 21.79
CA PHE A 10 -36.52 -8.12 21.49
C PHE A 10 -37.40 -8.31 20.24
N SER A 11 -36.83 -8.85 19.15
CA SER A 11 -37.57 -9.15 17.92
C SER A 11 -38.67 -10.20 18.14
N GLY A 12 -38.37 -11.25 18.92
CA GLY A 12 -39.36 -12.26 19.29
C GLY A 12 -40.52 -11.68 20.10
N GLY A 13 -40.22 -10.82 21.08
CA GLY A 13 -41.23 -10.12 21.88
C GLY A 13 -42.12 -9.19 21.06
N LEU A 14 -41.52 -8.44 20.11
CA LEU A 14 -42.27 -7.55 19.22
C LEU A 14 -43.23 -8.33 18.30
N ASN A 15 -42.79 -9.46 17.75
CA ASN A 15 -43.63 -10.33 16.91
C ASN A 15 -44.77 -10.97 17.72
N ALA A 16 -44.50 -11.41 18.95
CA ALA A 16 -45.51 -11.94 19.84
C ALA A 16 -46.58 -10.88 20.18
N ALA A 17 -46.16 -9.65 20.51
CA ALA A 17 -47.08 -8.53 20.77
C ALA A 17 -47.92 -8.18 19.53
N SER A 18 -47.31 -8.14 18.35
CA SER A 18 -48.01 -7.92 17.08
C SER A 18 -49.07 -9.00 16.82
N THR A 19 -48.71 -10.27 17.00
CA THR A 19 -49.63 -11.40 16.81
C THR A 19 -50.81 -11.35 17.79
N LEU A 20 -50.54 -11.05 19.06
CA LEU A 20 -51.58 -10.88 20.08
C LEU A 20 -52.52 -9.72 19.75
N SER A 21 -52.01 -8.62 19.19
CA SER A 21 -52.83 -7.48 18.78
C SER A 21 -53.81 -7.85 17.65
N VAL A 22 -53.37 -8.65 16.67
CA VAL A 22 -54.23 -9.16 15.59
C VAL A 22 -55.31 -10.09 16.13
N ILE A 23 -54.94 -10.98 17.07
CA ILE A 23 -55.90 -11.87 17.72
C ILE A 23 -56.99 -11.06 18.47
N ALA A 24 -56.59 -10.02 19.20
CA ALA A 24 -57.54 -9.14 19.90
C ALA A 24 -58.50 -8.44 18.93
N VAL A 25 -57.98 -7.93 17.80
CA VAL A 25 -58.79 -7.31 16.74
C VAL A 25 -59.80 -8.30 16.16
N VAL A 26 -59.38 -9.54 15.90
CA VAL A 26 -60.27 -10.58 15.35
C VAL A 26 -61.37 -10.95 16.34
N ILE A 27 -61.05 -11.17 17.61
CA ILE A 27 -62.04 -11.54 18.64
C ILE A 27 -63.05 -10.40 18.85
N TYR A 28 -62.57 -9.16 18.98
CA TYR A 28 -63.44 -8.01 19.18
C TYR A 28 -64.30 -7.73 17.94
N GLY A 29 -63.68 -7.78 16.75
CA GLY A 29 -64.37 -7.60 15.48
C GLY A 29 -65.46 -8.65 15.24
N ALA A 30 -65.17 -9.93 15.52
CA ALA A 30 -66.15 -11.00 15.42
C ALA A 30 -67.36 -10.79 16.35
N ASN A 31 -67.13 -10.31 17.58
CA ASN A 31 -68.21 -9.99 18.52
C ASN A 31 -69.10 -8.84 18.00
N LEU A 32 -68.52 -7.80 17.39
CA LEU A 32 -69.28 -6.71 16.76
C LEU A 32 -70.10 -7.18 15.55
N THR A 33 -69.55 -8.11 14.75
CA THR A 33 -70.27 -8.69 13.61
C THR A 33 -71.45 -9.54 14.06
N ILE A 34 -71.28 -10.35 15.12
CA ILE A 34 -72.37 -11.16 15.69
C ILE A 34 -73.50 -10.29 16.26
N LYS A 35 -73.17 -9.13 16.85
CA LYS A 35 -74.16 -8.16 17.35
C LYS A 35 -74.84 -7.33 16.25
N GLY A 36 -74.51 -7.55 14.98
CA GLY A 36 -75.09 -6.84 13.83
C GLY A 36 -74.62 -5.40 13.65
N SER A 37 -73.63 -4.95 14.45
CA SER A 37 -73.10 -3.58 14.41
C SER A 37 -72.08 -3.33 13.30
N MET A 38 -71.56 -4.39 12.68
CA MET A 38 -70.55 -4.31 11.62
C MET A 38 -70.72 -5.50 10.66
N SER A 39 -70.50 -5.30 9.34
CA SER A 39 -70.56 -6.41 8.39
C SER A 39 -69.30 -7.28 8.44
N ALA A 40 -69.38 -8.52 7.96
CA ALA A 40 -68.20 -9.36 7.81
C ALA A 40 -67.17 -8.76 6.83
N GLY A 41 -67.63 -7.98 5.84
CA GLY A 41 -66.77 -7.29 4.87
C GLY A 41 -65.96 -6.13 5.45
N ASP A 42 -66.50 -5.44 6.46
CA ASP A 42 -65.80 -4.34 7.12
C ASP A 42 -64.65 -4.88 7.99
N LEU A 43 -64.85 -6.01 8.66
CA LEU A 43 -63.82 -6.68 9.43
C LEU A 43 -62.67 -7.19 8.55
N THR A 44 -62.98 -7.81 7.41
CA THR A 44 -61.95 -8.30 6.48
C THR A 44 -61.17 -7.14 5.86
N SER A 45 -61.85 -6.06 5.49
CA SER A 45 -61.21 -4.82 5.01
C SER A 45 -60.27 -4.23 6.05
N PHE A 46 -60.70 -4.15 7.31
CA PHE A 46 -59.88 -3.64 8.41
C PHE A 46 -58.61 -4.48 8.64
N ILE A 47 -58.74 -5.82 8.60
CA ILE A 47 -57.59 -6.73 8.74
C ILE A 47 -56.61 -6.54 7.58
N LEU A 48 -57.10 -6.49 6.34
CA LEU A 48 -56.24 -6.29 5.16
C LEU A 48 -55.50 -4.95 5.21
N TYR A 49 -56.19 -3.85 5.54
CA TYR A 49 -55.55 -2.55 5.67
C TYR A 49 -54.55 -2.50 6.82
N SER A 50 -54.84 -3.15 7.96
CA SER A 50 -53.91 -3.24 9.08
C SER A 50 -52.61 -3.95 8.68
N LEU A 51 -52.70 -5.03 7.88
CA LEU A 51 -51.54 -5.73 7.35
C LEU A 51 -50.72 -4.86 6.38
N THR A 52 -51.39 -4.11 5.48
CA THR A 52 -50.71 -3.18 4.56
C THR A 52 -50.02 -2.03 5.30
N VAL A 53 -50.65 -1.47 6.33
CA VAL A 53 -50.03 -0.42 7.16
C VAL A 53 -48.82 -0.99 7.92
N GLY A 54 -48.94 -2.19 8.49
CA GLY A 54 -47.84 -2.85 9.18
C GLY A 54 -46.63 -3.11 8.29
N SER A 55 -46.84 -3.53 7.04
CA SER A 55 -45.76 -3.75 6.08
C SER A 55 -45.11 -2.45 5.62
N ALA A 56 -45.90 -1.38 5.42
CA ALA A 56 -45.38 -0.06 5.07
C ALA A 56 -44.51 0.53 6.19
N VAL A 57 -44.94 0.44 7.45
CA VAL A 57 -44.18 0.87 8.62
C VAL A 57 -42.87 0.07 8.76
N SER A 58 -42.94 -1.24 8.53
CA SER A 58 -41.74 -2.11 8.55
C SER A 58 -40.76 -1.75 7.43
N GLY A 59 -41.26 -1.44 6.23
CA GLY A 59 -40.46 -0.94 5.12
C GLY A 59 -39.72 0.35 5.47
N LEU A 60 -40.37 1.29 6.13
CA LEU A 60 -39.76 2.55 6.58
C LEU A 60 -38.62 2.34 7.59
N SER A 61 -38.79 1.40 8.52
CA SER A 61 -37.74 1.00 9.49
C SER A 61 -36.50 0.41 8.79
N SER A 62 -36.69 -0.36 7.72
CA SER A 62 -35.58 -0.91 6.94
C SER A 62 -34.77 0.18 6.23
N LEU A 63 -35.44 1.23 5.70
CA LEU A 63 -34.79 2.38 5.07
C LEU A 63 -33.92 3.14 6.07
N TYR A 64 -34.38 3.32 7.30
CA TYR A 64 -33.58 3.94 8.37
C TYR A 64 -32.24 3.21 8.57
N THR A 65 -32.27 1.88 8.65
CA THR A 65 -31.05 1.08 8.85
C THR A 65 -30.09 1.19 7.65
N VAL A 66 -30.61 1.18 6.42
CA VAL A 66 -29.81 1.34 5.20
C VAL A 66 -29.15 2.72 5.16
N THR A 67 -29.92 3.78 5.45
CA THR A 67 -29.40 5.16 5.52
C THR A 67 -28.31 5.31 6.56
N MET A 68 -28.48 4.72 7.75
CA MET A 68 -27.46 4.75 8.80
C MET A 68 -26.16 4.04 8.39
N LYS A 69 -26.25 2.91 7.69
CA LYS A 69 -25.08 2.21 7.13
C LYS A 69 -24.40 3.05 6.05
N ALA A 70 -25.18 3.66 5.15
CA ALA A 70 -24.67 4.54 4.10
C ALA A 70 -23.95 5.75 4.68
N ALA A 71 -24.52 6.40 5.71
CA ALA A 71 -23.89 7.51 6.42
C ALA A 71 -22.55 7.08 7.05
N GLY A 72 -22.50 5.93 7.72
CA GLY A 72 -21.26 5.40 8.30
C GLY A 72 -20.19 5.03 7.26
N ALA A 73 -20.58 4.52 6.10
CA ALA A 73 -19.66 4.24 4.99
C ALA A 73 -19.15 5.54 4.34
N SER A 74 -20.01 6.53 4.13
CA SER A 74 -19.64 7.82 3.53
C SER A 74 -18.59 8.56 4.37
N ARG A 75 -18.71 8.56 5.70
CA ARG A 75 -17.70 9.16 6.59
C ARG A 75 -16.31 8.58 6.39
N ARG A 76 -16.20 7.26 6.17
CA ARG A 76 -14.91 6.61 5.90
C ARG A 76 -14.34 7.02 4.55
N VAL A 77 -15.18 7.23 3.54
CA VAL A 77 -14.76 7.72 2.21
C VAL A 77 -14.29 9.17 2.31
N PHE A 78 -15.04 10.04 2.98
CA PHE A 78 -14.66 11.44 3.16
C PHE A 78 -13.39 11.61 3.99
N GLN A 79 -13.18 10.78 5.02
CA GLN A 79 -11.91 10.74 5.76
C GLN A 79 -10.68 10.43 4.89
N LEU A 80 -10.84 9.65 3.81
CA LEU A 80 -9.76 9.36 2.88
C LEU A 80 -9.55 10.50 1.87
N LEU A 81 -10.63 11.14 1.43
CA LEU A 81 -10.57 12.28 0.50
C LEU A 81 -9.98 13.53 1.17
N ASP A 82 -10.33 13.78 2.43
CA ASP A 82 -9.85 14.94 3.20
C ASP A 82 -8.44 14.74 3.76
N ARG A 83 -7.82 13.58 3.51
CA ARG A 83 -6.44 13.33 3.90
C ARG A 83 -5.50 14.15 3.02
N VAL A 84 -5.13 15.34 3.51
CA VAL A 84 -4.09 16.15 2.89
C VAL A 84 -2.75 15.41 2.97
N SER A 85 -2.11 15.22 1.81
CA SER A 85 -0.75 14.69 1.73
C SER A 85 0.21 15.66 2.40
N SER A 86 0.93 15.22 3.42
CA SER A 86 1.87 16.04 4.20
C SER A 86 3.21 16.27 3.49
N MET A 87 3.36 15.85 2.23
CA MET A 87 4.61 16.00 1.48
C MET A 87 4.65 17.39 0.82
N PRO A 88 5.62 18.26 1.18
CA PRO A 88 5.84 19.53 0.51
C PRO A 88 6.17 19.30 -0.97
N ASN A 89 5.56 20.08 -1.86
CA ASN A 89 5.72 19.96 -3.31
C ASN A 89 6.96 20.71 -3.84
N ASP A 90 7.72 21.33 -2.94
CA ASP A 90 8.88 22.16 -3.28
C ASP A 90 10.15 21.45 -2.82
N GLN A 91 10.75 20.71 -3.76
CA GLN A 91 12.02 20.02 -3.53
C GLN A 91 13.07 20.70 -4.40
N ASP A 92 13.98 21.44 -3.78
CA ASP A 92 15.17 22.02 -4.42
C ASP A 92 16.26 20.96 -4.69
N GLY A 93 15.96 19.68 -4.47
CA GLY A 93 16.85 18.57 -4.77
C GLY A 93 17.98 18.38 -3.75
N GLU A 94 18.03 19.19 -2.69
CA GLU A 94 18.90 18.99 -1.53
C GLU A 94 18.27 17.99 -0.57
N VAL A 95 19.03 16.97 -0.17
CA VAL A 95 18.59 15.97 0.82
C VAL A 95 19.62 15.93 1.94
N GLU A 96 19.17 16.15 3.17
CA GLU A 96 20.00 16.06 4.36
C GLU A 96 19.39 15.02 5.31
N LEU A 97 20.16 13.98 5.58
CA LEU A 97 19.93 13.03 6.66
C LEU A 97 20.78 13.53 7.83
N ASP A 98 20.14 13.81 8.96
CA ASP A 98 20.82 14.24 10.19
C ASP A 98 20.47 13.30 11.33
N ASP A 99 21.48 12.61 11.87
CA ASP A 99 21.39 11.66 12.98
C ASP A 99 20.21 10.68 12.88
N VAL A 100 20.14 9.95 11.75
CA VAL A 100 19.02 9.05 11.50
C VAL A 100 19.20 7.71 12.20
N TRP A 101 18.29 7.40 13.11
CA TRP A 101 18.15 6.10 13.77
C TRP A 101 16.89 5.38 13.27
N PHE A 102 17.02 4.11 12.89
CA PHE A 102 15.90 3.37 12.32
C PHE A 102 15.92 1.89 12.72
N ALA A 103 14.77 1.39 13.14
CA ALA A 103 14.46 -0.02 13.33
C ALA A 103 13.09 -0.34 12.72
N TYR A 104 12.94 -1.53 12.13
CA TYR A 104 11.64 -1.97 11.66
C TYR A 104 10.68 -2.21 12.85
N PRO A 105 9.40 -1.80 12.78
CA PRO A 105 8.43 -2.01 13.86
C PRO A 105 8.23 -3.49 14.24
N SER A 106 8.47 -4.40 13.29
CA SER A 106 8.42 -5.86 13.49
C SER A 106 9.61 -6.41 14.29
N ARG A 107 10.71 -5.65 14.40
CA ARG A 107 11.93 -6.00 15.15
C ARG A 107 12.52 -4.74 15.82
N PRO A 108 11.81 -4.16 16.82
CA PRO A 108 12.19 -2.88 17.40
C PRO A 108 13.50 -2.93 18.19
N SER A 109 13.90 -4.11 18.68
CA SER A 109 15.17 -4.33 19.39
C SER A 109 16.39 -4.43 18.46
N HIS A 110 16.19 -4.51 17.14
CA HIS A 110 17.28 -4.66 16.18
C HIS A 110 17.40 -3.40 15.33
N MET A 111 18.22 -2.46 15.81
CA MET A 111 18.48 -1.19 15.13
C MET A 111 19.25 -1.42 13.82
N ILE A 112 18.70 -0.92 12.71
CA ILE A 112 19.25 -1.04 11.35
C ILE A 112 20.15 0.15 11.02
N LEU A 113 19.68 1.38 11.27
CA LEU A 113 20.48 2.60 11.12
C LEU A 113 20.74 3.19 12.51
N LYS A 114 21.99 3.59 12.78
CA LYS A 114 22.44 4.05 14.10
C LYS A 114 23.16 5.39 13.98
N GLY A 115 22.40 6.46 13.76
CA GLY A 115 22.94 7.82 13.67
C GLY A 115 23.64 8.07 12.34
N ILE A 116 22.94 7.82 11.23
CA ILE A 116 23.47 8.11 9.89
C ILE A 116 23.21 9.58 9.56
N THR A 117 24.29 10.31 9.30
CA THR A 117 24.26 11.68 8.77
C THR A 117 24.84 11.70 7.35
N LEU A 118 24.08 12.23 6.39
CA LEU A 118 24.46 12.28 4.98
C LEU A 118 23.81 13.49 4.30
N LYS A 119 24.62 14.29 3.59
CA LYS A 119 24.14 15.45 2.84
C LYS A 119 24.34 15.22 1.33
N LEU A 120 23.24 15.26 0.58
CA LEU A 120 23.22 15.17 -0.88
C LEU A 120 22.95 16.56 -1.45
N GLN A 121 23.89 17.05 -2.27
CA GLN A 121 23.72 18.30 -2.99
C GLN A 121 22.84 18.10 -4.23
N PRO A 122 22.13 19.15 -4.68
CA PRO A 122 21.39 19.12 -5.94
C PRO A 122 22.26 18.65 -7.11
N GLY A 123 21.83 17.59 -7.82
CA GLY A 123 22.56 17.03 -8.96
C GLY A 123 23.69 16.05 -8.62
N SER A 124 23.92 15.75 -7.34
CA SER A 124 24.96 14.79 -6.92
C SER A 124 24.48 13.33 -6.99
N LYS A 125 25.39 12.41 -7.33
CA LYS A 125 25.16 10.96 -7.30
C LYS A 125 25.88 10.33 -6.11
N VAL A 126 25.14 9.74 -5.19
CA VAL A 126 25.65 9.08 -3.98
C VAL A 126 25.30 7.59 -4.03
N ALA A 127 26.25 6.71 -3.73
CA ALA A 127 26.02 5.25 -3.70
C ALA A 127 26.25 4.64 -2.30
N LEU A 128 25.40 3.67 -1.95
CA LEU A 128 25.25 2.89 -0.71
C LEU A 128 25.23 1.41 -1.16
N VAL A 129 25.74 0.37 -0.49
CA VAL A 129 26.00 -0.94 -1.17
C VAL A 129 25.53 -2.20 -0.41
N GLY A 130 24.88 -3.18 -1.08
CA GLY A 130 24.37 -4.48 -0.55
C GLY A 130 23.87 -5.47 -1.65
N PRO A 131 23.67 -6.81 -1.42
CA PRO A 131 23.49 -7.89 -2.45
C PRO A 131 22.08 -8.29 -2.99
N SER A 132 21.86 -8.36 -4.35
CA SER A 132 21.62 -9.58 -5.23
C SER A 132 20.58 -9.52 -6.43
N GLY A 133 20.85 -10.20 -7.58
CA GLY A 133 20.04 -11.22 -8.37
C GLY A 133 18.83 -11.00 -9.36
N GLY A 134 19.01 -11.21 -10.71
CA GLY A 134 18.15 -11.91 -11.78
C GLY A 134 16.93 -11.29 -12.58
N GLY A 135 16.88 -11.23 -13.96
CA GLY A 135 16.19 -12.11 -14.98
C GLY A 135 15.11 -11.50 -15.99
N LYS A 136 14.90 -12.05 -17.23
CA LYS A 136 14.22 -11.48 -18.49
C LYS A 136 12.78 -12.00 -18.91
N PHE A 137 12.13 -11.47 -19.99
CA PHE A 137 10.71 -11.64 -20.46
C PHE A 137 10.42 -12.49 -21.73
N PRO A 138 9.22 -13.11 -21.90
CA PRO A 138 8.79 -13.82 -23.12
C PRO A 138 7.93 -13.05 -24.16
N ASP A 139 7.00 -12.15 -23.78
CA ASP A 139 5.93 -11.68 -24.71
C ASP A 139 5.77 -10.14 -24.90
N ASN A 140 6.82 -9.36 -24.63
CA ASN A 140 6.89 -7.91 -24.90
C ASN A 140 5.66 -7.09 -24.41
N TYR A 141 5.22 -6.06 -25.14
CA TYR A 141 4.23 -5.06 -24.68
C TYR A 141 2.79 -5.57 -24.43
N LYS A 142 2.48 -6.81 -24.82
CA LYS A 142 1.12 -7.39 -24.68
C LYS A 142 0.96 -8.25 -23.42
N THR A 143 2.01 -8.41 -22.62
CA THR A 143 1.96 -9.23 -21.40
C THR A 143 1.08 -8.59 -20.33
N PHE A 144 0.01 -9.29 -19.91
CA PHE A 144 -0.81 -8.88 -18.76
C PHE A 144 -0.07 -9.17 -17.44
N VAL A 145 0.03 -8.15 -16.59
CA VAL A 145 0.78 -8.19 -15.32
C VAL A 145 -0.14 -7.84 -14.13
N GLY A 146 -0.22 -8.72 -13.12
CA GLY A 146 -1.10 -8.51 -11.94
C GLY A 146 -1.51 -9.82 -11.24
N GLU A 147 -2.35 -9.74 -10.19
CA GLU A 147 -2.79 -10.91 -9.37
C GLU A 147 -3.55 -12.01 -10.14
N ARG A 148 -4.00 -11.73 -11.36
CA ARG A 148 -4.70 -12.69 -12.25
C ARG A 148 -3.95 -12.95 -13.57
N GLY A 149 -2.65 -12.62 -13.65
CA GLY A 149 -1.82 -12.77 -14.84
C GLY A 149 -0.44 -13.38 -14.55
N VAL A 150 0.44 -13.37 -15.56
CA VAL A 150 1.82 -13.88 -15.44
C VAL A 150 2.55 -13.09 -14.35
N ARG A 151 3.11 -13.80 -13.36
CA ARG A 151 3.92 -13.19 -12.31
C ARG A 151 5.20 -12.64 -12.94
N LEU A 152 5.39 -11.32 -12.85
CA LEU A 152 6.60 -10.66 -13.31
C LEU A 152 7.84 -11.11 -12.52
N SER A 153 8.97 -11.33 -13.20
CA SER A 153 10.28 -11.49 -12.54
C SER A 153 10.74 -10.18 -11.87
N GLY A 154 11.82 -10.23 -11.08
CA GLY A 154 12.44 -9.04 -10.48
C GLY A 154 12.85 -8.00 -11.52
N GLY A 155 13.69 -8.37 -12.49
CA GLY A 155 14.17 -7.47 -13.57
C GLY A 155 13.07 -6.93 -14.48
N GLN A 156 11.97 -7.66 -14.59
CA GLN A 156 10.79 -7.28 -15.34
C GLN A 156 10.03 -6.12 -14.66
N LYS A 157 9.80 -6.23 -13.35
CA LYS A 157 9.24 -5.14 -12.54
C LYS A 157 10.17 -3.93 -12.52
N GLN A 158 11.47 -4.18 -12.49
CA GLN A 158 12.50 -3.15 -12.48
C GLN A 158 12.49 -2.30 -13.75
N ARG A 159 12.43 -2.91 -14.94
CA ARG A 159 12.30 -2.17 -16.22
C ARG A 159 11.06 -1.29 -16.28
N ILE A 160 9.91 -1.78 -15.79
CA ILE A 160 8.68 -0.98 -15.72
C ILE A 160 8.83 0.17 -14.71
N ALA A 161 9.48 -0.06 -13.57
CA ALA A 161 9.76 1.00 -12.59
C ALA A 161 10.69 2.08 -13.16
N ILE A 162 11.74 1.69 -13.89
CA ILE A 162 12.65 2.60 -14.58
C ILE A 162 11.90 3.42 -15.64
N ALA A 163 11.07 2.78 -16.47
CA ALA A 163 10.25 3.46 -17.46
C ALA A 163 9.27 4.46 -16.81
N ARG A 164 8.65 4.10 -15.67
CA ARG A 164 7.80 5.02 -14.91
C ARG A 164 8.57 6.20 -14.33
N ALA A 165 9.79 5.97 -13.84
CA ALA A 165 10.64 7.04 -13.33
C ALA A 165 11.08 8.00 -14.45
N LEU A 166 11.40 7.49 -15.65
CA LEU A 166 11.70 8.30 -16.83
C LEU A 166 10.52 9.20 -17.24
N LEU A 167 9.29 8.67 -17.20
CA LEU A 167 8.08 9.43 -17.54
C LEU A 167 7.69 10.48 -16.49
N MET A 168 8.02 10.24 -15.22
CA MET A 168 7.65 11.12 -14.10
C MET A 168 8.59 12.32 -13.94
N ASP A 169 9.77 12.28 -14.58
CA ASP A 169 10.80 13.31 -14.53
C ASP A 169 11.13 13.84 -13.11
N PRO A 170 11.48 12.97 -12.13
CA PRO A 170 11.72 13.40 -10.74
C PRO A 170 13.03 14.19 -10.55
N LYS A 171 13.04 15.21 -9.68
CA LYS A 171 14.27 15.95 -9.31
C LYS A 171 15.25 15.12 -8.45
N ILE A 172 14.71 14.20 -7.64
CA ILE A 172 15.47 13.29 -6.76
C ILE A 172 15.14 11.85 -7.13
N LEU A 173 16.16 11.03 -7.32
CA LEU A 173 16.04 9.64 -7.74
C LEU A 173 16.65 8.71 -6.69
N LEU A 174 15.85 7.76 -6.19
CA LEU A 174 16.30 6.71 -5.28
C LEU A 174 16.37 5.38 -6.05
N LEU A 175 17.54 4.76 -6.10
CA LEU A 175 17.79 3.55 -6.87
C LEU A 175 18.22 2.42 -5.94
N ASP A 176 17.25 1.69 -5.41
CA ASP A 176 17.53 0.52 -4.56
C ASP A 176 17.79 -0.72 -5.41
N GLU A 177 19.05 -1.16 -5.44
CA GLU A 177 19.54 -2.31 -6.19
C GLU A 177 19.01 -2.40 -7.63
N ALA A 178 18.93 -1.24 -8.31
CA ALA A 178 18.23 -1.07 -9.59
C ALA A 178 18.77 -1.93 -10.75
N THR A 179 19.92 -2.58 -10.57
CA THR A 179 20.59 -3.43 -11.57
C THR A 179 20.89 -4.84 -11.09
N SER A 180 20.53 -5.18 -9.85
CA SER A 180 20.82 -6.48 -9.26
C SER A 180 19.95 -7.57 -9.90
N ALA A 181 18.70 -7.23 -10.25
CA ALA A 181 17.73 -8.12 -10.89
C ALA A 181 17.80 -8.19 -12.43
N LEU A 182 18.95 -7.90 -13.05
CA LEU A 182 19.07 -7.90 -14.52
C LEU A 182 19.90 -9.08 -15.03
N ASP A 183 19.45 -9.68 -16.14
CA ASP A 183 20.19 -10.67 -16.92
C ASP A 183 21.37 -10.01 -17.66
N ALA A 184 22.51 -10.69 -17.76
CA ALA A 184 23.77 -10.16 -18.29
C ALA A 184 23.65 -9.56 -19.72
N GLU A 185 22.75 -10.10 -20.55
CA GLU A 185 22.51 -9.61 -21.91
C GLU A 185 21.64 -8.33 -21.95
N SER A 186 20.71 -8.14 -21.00
CA SER A 186 19.92 -6.90 -20.88
C SER A 186 20.63 -5.78 -20.12
N GLU A 187 21.69 -6.11 -19.38
CA GLU A 187 22.33 -5.20 -18.44
C GLU A 187 22.81 -3.93 -19.11
N TYR A 188 23.44 -4.05 -20.29
CA TYR A 188 23.95 -2.89 -21.03
C TYR A 188 22.83 -1.90 -21.43
N LEU A 189 21.71 -2.39 -21.95
CA LEU A 189 20.59 -1.54 -22.38
C LEU A 189 19.91 -0.83 -21.21
N VAL A 190 19.77 -1.53 -20.09
CA VAL A 190 19.18 -0.93 -18.89
C VAL A 190 20.17 0.03 -18.23
N GLN A 191 21.47 -0.27 -18.26
CA GLN A 191 22.51 0.63 -17.74
C GLN A 191 22.52 1.96 -18.50
N ASP A 192 22.41 1.96 -19.83
CA ASP A 192 22.36 3.19 -20.63
C ASP A 192 21.10 4.03 -20.34
N ALA A 193 19.95 3.37 -20.15
CA ALA A 193 18.71 4.02 -19.73
C ALA A 193 18.83 4.61 -18.31
N MET A 194 19.50 3.89 -17.40
CA MET A 194 19.78 4.36 -16.04
C MET A 194 20.75 5.54 -16.05
N ASP A 195 21.81 5.50 -16.85
CA ASP A 195 22.78 6.60 -16.97
C ASP A 195 22.12 7.85 -17.53
N SER A 196 21.22 7.70 -18.49
CA SER A 196 20.39 8.78 -19.02
C SER A 196 19.41 9.32 -17.98
N LEU A 197 18.75 8.44 -17.21
CA LEU A 197 17.88 8.83 -16.11
C LEU A 197 18.63 9.59 -15.03
N MET A 198 19.87 9.21 -14.72
CA MET A 198 20.68 9.83 -13.65
C MET A 198 21.29 11.19 -14.04
N LYS A 199 21.27 11.61 -15.31
CA LYS A 199 21.85 12.90 -15.75
C LYS A 199 21.00 14.06 -15.23
N GLY A 200 21.67 15.03 -14.58
CA GLY A 200 21.04 16.29 -14.14
C GLY A 200 20.09 16.15 -12.95
N ARG A 201 20.11 15.02 -12.23
CA ARG A 201 19.26 14.74 -11.06
C ARG A 201 20.11 14.46 -9.83
N THR A 202 19.56 14.70 -8.65
CA THR A 202 20.14 14.16 -7.40
C THR A 202 19.81 12.69 -7.32
N VAL A 203 20.81 11.82 -7.18
CA VAL A 203 20.63 10.36 -7.20
C VAL A 203 21.22 9.75 -5.93
N LEU A 204 20.43 9.00 -5.17
CA LEU A 204 20.91 8.11 -4.13
C LEU A 204 20.73 6.67 -4.62
N VAL A 205 21.82 5.93 -4.75
CA VAL A 205 21.83 4.55 -5.22
C VAL A 205 22.18 3.63 -4.08
N ILE A 206 21.47 2.52 -3.93
CA ILE A 206 21.90 1.37 -3.15
C ILE A 206 22.42 0.33 -4.15
N ALA A 207 23.71 0.35 -4.49
CA ALA A 207 24.36 -0.45 -5.51
C ALA A 207 24.93 -1.76 -4.96
N HIS A 208 24.67 -2.91 -5.58
CA HIS A 208 25.51 -4.09 -5.33
C HIS A 208 26.71 -4.20 -6.25
N ARG A 209 26.71 -3.52 -7.40
CA ARG A 209 27.69 -3.74 -8.47
C ARG A 209 28.77 -2.67 -8.43
N LEU A 210 30.03 -3.08 -8.55
CA LEU A 210 31.17 -2.18 -8.61
C LEU A 210 31.06 -1.10 -9.71
N SER A 211 30.45 -1.42 -10.85
CA SER A 211 30.23 -0.49 -11.96
C SER A 211 29.41 0.73 -11.55
N THR A 212 28.35 0.53 -10.78
CA THR A 212 27.47 1.59 -10.28
C THR A 212 28.11 2.41 -9.17
N VAL A 213 28.98 1.79 -8.38
CA VAL A 213 29.75 2.47 -7.32
C VAL A 213 30.84 3.35 -7.91
N LYS A 214 31.52 2.89 -8.98
CA LYS A 214 32.63 3.61 -9.63
C LYS A 214 32.17 4.92 -10.30
N SER A 215 30.93 5.00 -10.75
CA SER A 215 30.37 6.19 -11.39
C SER A 215 29.76 7.20 -10.40
N ALA A 216 29.75 6.90 -9.11
CA ALA A 216 29.23 7.79 -8.07
C ALA A 216 30.21 8.93 -7.77
N ASN A 217 29.67 10.12 -7.46
CA ASN A 217 30.48 11.25 -7.02
C ASN A 217 31.04 11.01 -5.61
N ILE A 218 30.21 10.44 -4.74
CA ILE A 218 30.56 10.09 -3.36
C ILE A 218 30.06 8.68 -3.07
N VAL A 219 30.91 7.88 -2.45
CA VAL A 219 30.58 6.56 -1.93
C VAL A 219 30.56 6.65 -0.41
N ALA A 220 29.48 6.17 0.21
CA ALA A 220 29.38 6.03 1.66
C ALA A 220 29.27 4.54 2.01
N VAL A 221 30.28 4.03 2.73
CA VAL A 221 30.33 2.63 3.17
C VAL A 221 29.69 2.52 4.53
N ILE A 222 28.68 1.65 4.64
CA ILE A 222 27.96 1.41 5.88
C ILE A 222 28.40 0.07 6.48
N SER A 223 28.79 0.07 7.75
CA SER A 223 28.99 -1.13 8.57
C SER A 223 28.27 -0.97 9.91
N ASP A 224 27.64 -2.04 10.39
CA ASP A 224 26.95 -2.09 11.69
C ASP A 224 25.90 -0.99 11.93
N GLY A 225 25.38 -0.39 10.85
CA GLY A 225 24.39 0.69 10.87
C GLY A 225 24.99 2.10 10.89
N GLN A 226 26.31 2.25 10.71
CA GLN A 226 27.02 3.54 10.70
C GLN A 226 27.85 3.71 9.42
N ILE A 227 28.05 4.96 8.98
CA ILE A 227 28.99 5.26 7.90
C ILE A 227 30.40 5.15 8.45
N VAL A 228 31.15 4.15 8.00
CA VAL A 228 32.54 3.90 8.43
C VAL A 228 33.55 4.58 7.52
N GLU A 229 33.23 4.74 6.24
CA GLU A 229 34.09 5.38 5.25
C GLU A 229 33.26 6.21 4.27
N SER A 230 33.78 7.36 3.86
CA SER A 230 33.20 8.17 2.79
C SER A 230 34.30 8.83 1.96
N GLY A 231 34.05 8.95 0.66
CA GLY A 231 34.96 9.56 -0.29
C GLY A 231 34.65 9.14 -1.73
N THR A 232 35.55 9.49 -2.64
CA THR A 232 35.48 8.99 -4.03
C THR A 232 35.98 7.55 -4.12
N HIS A 233 35.68 6.88 -5.23
CA HIS A 233 36.16 5.51 -5.50
C HIS A 233 37.68 5.38 -5.34
N ASP A 234 38.44 6.32 -5.91
CA ASP A 234 39.90 6.27 -5.91
C ASP A 234 40.49 6.58 -4.53
N GLU A 235 39.89 7.53 -3.80
CA GLU A 235 40.28 7.85 -2.42
C GLU A 235 40.06 6.65 -1.49
N LEU A 236 38.91 5.98 -1.59
CA LEU A 236 38.60 4.82 -0.75
C LEU A 236 39.48 3.61 -1.09
N LEU A 237 39.82 3.40 -2.36
CA LEU A 237 40.76 2.36 -2.77
C LEU A 237 42.16 2.58 -2.19
N SER A 238 42.62 3.82 -2.15
CA SER A 238 43.94 4.19 -1.63
C SER A 238 44.09 3.95 -0.11
N LYS A 239 42.97 3.95 0.62
CA LYS A 239 42.93 3.78 2.09
C LYS A 239 43.05 2.32 2.54
N ASP A 240 42.99 1.35 1.61
CA ASP A 240 42.99 -0.11 1.88
C ASP A 240 42.02 -0.54 3.00
N GLY A 241 40.86 0.12 3.08
CA GLY A 241 39.87 -0.05 4.14
C GLY A 241 38.79 -1.09 3.86
N VAL A 242 37.65 -0.94 4.54
CA VAL A 242 36.43 -1.76 4.37
C VAL A 242 35.96 -1.74 2.92
N TYR A 243 36.03 -0.57 2.28
CA TYR A 243 35.71 -0.44 0.86
C TYR A 243 36.57 -1.37 -0.02
N THR A 244 37.88 -1.34 0.15
CA THR A 244 38.82 -2.11 -0.68
C THR A 244 38.61 -3.62 -0.50
N ALA A 245 38.29 -4.07 0.72
CA ALA A 245 37.92 -5.46 0.98
C ALA A 245 36.64 -5.88 0.22
N LEU A 246 35.61 -5.03 0.17
CA LEU A 246 34.39 -5.27 -0.61
C LEU A 246 34.68 -5.35 -2.10
N VAL A 247 35.48 -4.42 -2.63
CA VAL A 247 35.88 -4.41 -4.06
C VAL A 247 36.65 -5.68 -4.43
N ARG A 248 37.63 -6.08 -3.61
CA ARG A 248 38.42 -7.31 -3.84
C ARG A 248 37.53 -8.55 -3.88
N ARG A 249 36.55 -8.64 -2.99
CA ARG A 249 35.60 -9.75 -2.95
C ARG A 249 34.75 -9.82 -4.22
N GLN A 250 34.25 -8.69 -4.71
CA GLN A 250 33.46 -8.66 -5.95
C GLN A 250 34.29 -9.01 -7.19
N LEU A 251 35.55 -8.57 -7.26
CA LEU A 251 36.46 -8.92 -8.36
C LEU A 251 36.80 -10.43 -8.36
N GLN A 252 36.83 -11.08 -7.19
CA GLN A 252 37.01 -12.53 -7.09
C GLN A 252 35.75 -13.30 -7.53
N THR A 253 34.56 -12.80 -7.17
CA THR A 253 33.29 -13.39 -7.64
C THR A 253 33.17 -13.32 -9.16
N ALA A 254 33.52 -12.17 -9.77
CA ALA A 254 33.49 -12.00 -11.22
C ALA A 254 34.49 -12.90 -11.98
N LYS A 255 35.61 -13.30 -11.36
CA LYS A 255 36.59 -14.23 -11.97
C LYS A 255 36.22 -15.71 -11.86
N THR A 256 35.29 -16.06 -10.95
CA THR A 256 34.89 -17.46 -10.72
C THR A 256 33.71 -17.86 -11.61
N GLU A 257 33.03 -16.89 -12.22
CA GLU A 257 31.87 -17.08 -13.11
C GLU A 257 32.24 -17.10 -14.62
N ILE A 258 33.53 -17.20 -14.97
CA ILE A 258 34.04 -17.30 -16.36
C ILE A 258 34.63 -18.69 -16.58
#